data_AF-A0A8X6V2Q7-F1
#
_entry.id   AF-A0A8X6V2Q7-F1
#
_cell.length_a   1.000
_cell.length_b   1.000
_cell.length_c   1.000
_cell.angle_alpha   90.00
_cell.angle_beta   90.00
_cell.angle_gamma   90.00
#
_symmetry.space_group_name_H-M   'P 1'
#
loop_
_entity.id
_entity.type
_entity.pdbx_description
1 polymer ?
#
loop_
_entity_poly.entity_id
_entity_poly.type
_entity_poly.pdbx_seq_one_letter_code
_entity_poly.pdbx_strand_id
1 'polypeptide(L)'
;MEHVPSDPNPADLVSRGIDPDKLLQQKLWFNGPTFLSGDEYPNRTINCREKLEEYNSELRKTLLMNKLRTINRFVENLKGISRVTVPLTIKEFEKAETFLVNKVQEQEFSSDINNLKTVHIELVSGLTSQAFIAALKRFMARRGKCAKLFSDNGKNFVGASNGIKNFLK
;
A
#
# COMPACT_ATOMS: atom_id res chain seq x y z
N MET A 1 -15.17 -5.30 -23.42
CA MET A 1 -15.51 -6.39 -22.49
C MET A 1 -16.45 -5.81 -21.46
N GLU A 2 -17.71 -6.23 -21.48
CA GLU A 2 -18.72 -5.76 -20.53
C GLU A 2 -18.67 -6.61 -19.25
N HIS A 3 -18.84 -5.96 -18.09
CA HIS A 3 -18.82 -6.63 -16.80
C HIS A 3 -20.18 -7.31 -16.54
N VAL A 4 -20.16 -8.63 -16.39
CA VAL A 4 -21.33 -9.43 -15.98
C VAL A 4 -21.62 -9.19 -14.48
N PRO A 5 -22.85 -8.80 -14.09
CA PRO A 5 -23.21 -8.63 -12.68
C PRO A 5 -22.93 -9.91 -11.85
N SER A 6 -22.69 -9.76 -10.54
CA SER A 6 -22.30 -10.89 -9.67
C SER A 6 -23.28 -12.07 -9.66
N ASP A 7 -24.59 -11.81 -9.65
CA ASP A 7 -25.61 -12.87 -9.55
C ASP A 7 -25.59 -13.87 -10.74
N PRO A 8 -25.48 -13.43 -12.01
CA PRO A 8 -25.29 -14.32 -13.15
C PRO A 8 -23.82 -14.63 -13.52
N ASN A 9 -22.83 -14.28 -12.69
CA ASN A 9 -21.42 -14.52 -13.03
C ASN A 9 -20.96 -15.92 -12.58
N PRO A 10 -20.73 -16.88 -13.50
CA PRO A 10 -20.26 -18.21 -13.11
C PRO A 10 -18.91 -18.15 -12.37
N ALA A 11 -18.03 -17.19 -12.70
CA ALA A 11 -16.74 -17.04 -12.03
C ALA A 11 -16.85 -16.65 -10.54
N ASP A 12 -17.97 -16.05 -10.12
CA ASP A 12 -18.21 -15.70 -8.71
C ASP A 12 -18.42 -16.95 -7.83
N LEU A 13 -18.95 -18.04 -8.39
CA LEU A 13 -19.19 -19.29 -7.65
C LEU A 13 -17.87 -19.91 -7.16
N VAL A 14 -16.84 -19.90 -8.00
CA VAL A 14 -15.53 -20.46 -7.64
C VAL A 14 -14.71 -19.48 -6.79
N SER A 15 -14.78 -18.17 -7.08
CA SER A 15 -14.01 -17.18 -6.32
C SER A 15 -14.50 -17.00 -4.88
N ARG A 16 -15.77 -17.29 -4.59
CA ARG A 16 -16.35 -17.25 -3.23
C ARG A 16 -16.24 -18.57 -2.45
N GLY A 17 -15.77 -19.63 -3.11
CA GLY A 17 -15.66 -20.98 -2.54
C GLY A 17 -16.98 -21.75 -2.63
N ILE A 18 -17.04 -22.71 -3.55
CA ILE A 18 -18.12 -23.67 -3.70
C ILE A 18 -17.58 -25.09 -3.57
N ASP A 19 -18.37 -25.95 -2.94
CA ASP A 19 -18.06 -27.37 -2.82
C ASP A 19 -18.05 -28.04 -4.23
N PRO A 20 -17.07 -28.91 -4.55
CA PRO A 20 -16.96 -29.54 -5.87
C PRO A 20 -18.20 -30.34 -6.29
N ASP A 21 -18.83 -31.07 -5.36
CA ASP A 21 -20.01 -31.88 -5.66
C ASP A 21 -21.23 -31.00 -5.95
N LYS A 22 -21.29 -29.84 -5.28
CA LYS A 22 -22.31 -28.81 -5.55
C LYS A 22 -22.04 -28.08 -6.86
N LEU A 23 -20.78 -27.89 -7.25
CA LEU A 23 -20.41 -27.25 -8.52
C LEU A 23 -20.89 -28.08 -9.71
N LEU A 24 -20.77 -29.42 -9.65
CA LEU A 24 -21.26 -30.33 -10.70
C LEU A 24 -22.77 -30.19 -10.97
N GLN A 25 -23.52 -29.69 -10.00
CA GLN A 25 -24.97 -29.47 -10.11
C GLN A 25 -25.32 -28.05 -10.61
N GLN A 26 -24.35 -27.14 -10.74
CA GLN A 26 -24.60 -25.75 -11.13
C GLN A 26 -24.78 -25.58 -12.63
N LYS A 27 -26.03 -25.43 -13.06
CA LYS A 27 -26.36 -25.10 -14.46
C LYS A 27 -25.74 -23.78 -14.93
N LEU A 28 -25.62 -22.79 -14.05
CA LEU A 28 -25.03 -21.48 -14.39
C LEU A 28 -23.54 -21.60 -14.79
N TRP A 29 -22.79 -22.48 -14.13
CA TRP A 29 -21.37 -22.70 -14.43
C TRP A 29 -21.17 -23.33 -15.81
N PHE A 30 -21.94 -24.38 -16.13
CA PHE A 30 -21.75 -25.14 -17.36
C PHE A 30 -22.48 -24.56 -18.57
N ASN A 31 -23.59 -23.85 -18.37
CA ASN A 31 -24.39 -23.29 -19.47
C ASN A 31 -24.24 -21.77 -19.62
N GLY A 32 -23.58 -21.11 -18.67
CA GLY A 32 -23.51 -19.65 -18.61
C GLY A 32 -24.86 -19.01 -18.30
N PRO A 33 -24.89 -17.67 -18.19
CA PRO A 33 -26.12 -16.94 -17.97
C PRO A 33 -27.00 -16.89 -19.23
N THR A 34 -28.31 -16.94 -19.01
CA THR A 34 -29.32 -17.09 -20.08
C THR A 34 -29.32 -15.94 -21.09
N PHE A 35 -28.91 -14.74 -20.70
CA PHE A 35 -28.82 -13.58 -21.59
C PHE A 35 -27.72 -13.70 -22.66
N LEU A 36 -26.77 -14.63 -22.51
CA LEU A 36 -25.81 -14.93 -23.57
C LEU A 36 -26.40 -15.83 -24.66
N SER A 37 -27.51 -16.51 -24.37
CA SER A 37 -28.18 -17.44 -25.29
C SER A 37 -29.39 -16.82 -26.00
N GLY A 38 -29.81 -15.62 -25.61
CA GLY A 38 -30.90 -14.87 -26.26
C GLY A 38 -30.41 -13.56 -26.88
N ASP A 39 -31.27 -12.91 -27.66
CA ASP A 39 -30.98 -11.61 -28.28
C ASP A 39 -31.13 -10.41 -27.31
N GLU A 40 -31.56 -10.67 -26.06
CA GLU A 40 -31.76 -9.65 -25.03
C GLU A 40 -30.62 -9.62 -24.02
N TYR A 41 -29.73 -8.65 -24.16
CA TYR A 41 -28.76 -8.30 -23.12
C TYR A 41 -29.46 -7.51 -22.00
N PRO A 42 -29.13 -7.76 -20.71
CA PRO A 42 -29.72 -6.98 -19.62
C PRO A 42 -29.35 -5.50 -19.80
N ASN A 43 -30.37 -4.65 -19.99
CA ASN A 43 -30.22 -3.20 -20.06
C ASN A 43 -29.66 -2.68 -18.74
N ARG A 44 -28.34 -2.55 -18.66
CA ARG A 44 -27.72 -1.77 -17.59
C ARG A 44 -27.99 -0.32 -17.94
N THR A 45 -28.94 0.32 -17.26
CA THR A 45 -29.04 1.78 -17.26
C THR A 45 -27.72 2.30 -16.70
N ILE A 46 -26.81 2.71 -17.59
CA ILE A 46 -25.62 3.44 -17.19
C ILE A 46 -26.14 4.71 -16.56
N ASN A 47 -25.90 4.89 -15.26
CA ASN A 47 -26.15 6.16 -14.62
C ASN A 47 -25.12 7.16 -15.18
N CYS A 48 -25.48 7.81 -16.28
CA CYS A 48 -24.62 8.76 -16.99
C CYS A 48 -24.14 9.88 -16.06
N ARG A 49 -24.91 10.19 -15.00
CA ARG A 49 -24.56 11.20 -14.00
C ARG A 49 -23.38 10.77 -13.14
N GLU A 50 -23.40 9.55 -12.61
CA GLU A 50 -22.33 9.01 -11.76
C GLU A 50 -21.02 8.88 -12.54
N LYS A 51 -21.11 8.39 -13.79
CA LYS A 51 -19.95 8.30 -14.69
C LYS A 51 -19.38 9.67 -15.07
N LEU A 52 -20.25 10.67 -15.25
CA LEU A 52 -19.85 12.05 -15.53
C LEU A 52 -19.23 12.71 -14.28
N GLU A 53 -19.75 12.44 -13.09
CA GLU A 53 -19.20 12.92 -11.82
C GLU A 53 -17.81 12.31 -11.55
N GLU A 54 -17.64 11.01 -11.80
CA GLU A 54 -16.34 10.33 -11.74
C GLU A 54 -15.33 10.96 -12.72
N TYR A 55 -15.71 11.13 -13.99
CA TYR A 55 -14.85 11.78 -14.99
C TYR A 55 -14.48 13.21 -14.58
N ASN A 56 -15.45 14.00 -14.11
CA ASN A 56 -15.20 15.37 -13.67
C ASN A 56 -14.32 15.43 -12.43
N SER A 57 -14.44 14.46 -11.52
CA SER A 57 -13.57 14.31 -10.35
C SER A 57 -12.13 14.06 -10.79
N GLU A 58 -11.90 13.10 -11.68
CA GLU A 58 -10.58 12.79 -12.24
C GLU A 58 -9.98 13.98 -13.00
N LEU A 59 -10.80 14.71 -13.76
CA LEU A 59 -10.36 15.94 -14.45
C LEU A 59 -9.94 17.03 -13.46
N ARG A 60 -10.69 17.23 -12.37
CA ARG A 60 -10.35 18.19 -11.30
C ARG A 60 -9.03 17.82 -10.61
N LYS A 61 -8.82 16.53 -10.31
CA LYS A 61 -7.55 16.03 -9.74
C LYS A 61 -6.38 16.33 -10.68
N THR A 62 -6.54 16.03 -11.97
CA THR A 62 -5.51 16.29 -12.99
C THR A 62 -5.19 17.78 -13.10
N LEU A 63 -6.21 18.65 -13.10
CA LEU A 63 -6.02 20.10 -13.17
C LEU A 63 -5.32 20.64 -11.92
N LEU A 64 -5.70 20.18 -10.73
CA LEU A 64 -5.07 20.55 -9.47
C LEU A 64 -3.59 20.15 -9.44
N MET A 65 -3.28 18.93 -9.88
CA MET A 65 -1.91 18.43 -10.04
C MET A 65 -1.08 19.33 -10.95
N ASN A 66 -1.61 19.73 -12.10
CA ASN A 66 -0.90 20.59 -13.05
C ASN A 66 -0.68 22.01 -12.51
N LYS A 67 -1.64 22.55 -11.75
CA LYS A 67 -1.46 23.83 -11.04
C LYS A 67 -0.35 23.75 -10.00
N LEU A 68 -0.33 22.71 -9.17
CA LEU A 68 0.70 22.49 -8.15
C LEU A 68 2.09 22.32 -8.76
N ARG A 69 2.21 21.57 -9.86
CA ARG A 69 3.47 21.42 -10.61
C ARG A 69 4.01 22.76 -11.09
N THR A 70 3.14 23.58 -11.68
CA THR A 70 3.51 24.91 -12.18
C THR A 70 3.94 25.84 -11.05
N ILE A 71 3.23 25.84 -9.92
CA ILE A 71 3.59 26.65 -8.73
C ILE A 71 4.92 26.19 -8.15
N ASN A 72 5.13 24.88 -7.99
CA ASN A 72 6.41 24.35 -7.48
C ASN A 72 7.58 24.74 -8.40
N ARG A 73 7.42 24.64 -9.73
CA ARG A 73 8.43 25.12 -10.67
C ARG A 73 8.71 26.61 -10.54
N PHE A 74 7.66 27.41 -10.41
CA PHE A 74 7.80 28.85 -10.21
C PHE A 74 8.61 29.18 -8.96
N VAL A 75 8.31 28.51 -7.84
CA VAL A 75 9.06 28.66 -6.57
C VAL A 75 10.53 28.24 -6.73
N GLU A 76 10.81 27.12 -7.38
CA GLU A 76 12.19 26.66 -7.60
C GLU A 76 12.97 27.60 -8.54
N ASN A 77 12.31 28.17 -9.55
CA ASN A 77 12.89 29.20 -10.42
C ASN A 77 13.19 30.50 -9.66
N LEU A 78 12.37 30.88 -8.67
CA LEU A 78 12.62 32.03 -7.79
C LEU A 78 13.81 31.81 -6.85
N LYS A 79 14.11 30.56 -6.46
CA LYS A 79 15.27 30.23 -5.61
C LYS A 79 16.61 30.33 -6.35
N GLY A 80 16.61 30.61 -7.65
CA GLY A 80 17.82 30.89 -8.43
C GLY A 80 18.76 29.70 -8.66
N ILE A 81 18.29 28.47 -8.39
CA ILE A 81 19.13 27.26 -8.46
C ILE A 81 19.41 26.87 -9.92
N SER A 82 18.45 27.08 -10.83
CA SER A 82 18.61 27.09 -12.29
C SER A 82 17.25 27.40 -12.91
N ARG A 83 17.15 28.35 -13.84
CA ARG A 83 15.87 28.75 -14.43
C ARG A 83 15.46 27.75 -15.49
N VAL A 84 14.43 26.94 -15.20
CA VAL A 84 13.91 25.92 -16.11
C VAL A 84 12.69 26.48 -16.85
N THR A 85 12.80 26.60 -18.18
CA THR A 85 11.74 27.13 -19.07
C THR A 85 11.18 26.07 -20.03
N VAL A 86 11.69 24.84 -19.99
CA VAL A 86 11.19 23.71 -20.80
C VAL A 86 9.83 23.22 -20.30
N PRO A 87 9.05 22.44 -21.10
CA PRO A 87 7.83 21.78 -20.62
C PRO A 87 8.05 20.98 -19.33
N LEU A 88 6.98 20.71 -18.58
CA LEU A 88 7.08 19.96 -17.33
C LEU A 88 7.65 18.57 -17.63
N THR A 89 8.74 18.22 -16.95
CA THR A 89 9.45 16.95 -17.10
C THR A 89 8.83 15.88 -16.21
N ILE A 90 8.94 14.61 -16.61
CA ILE A 90 8.41 13.47 -15.84
C ILE A 90 8.89 13.50 -14.38
N LYS A 91 10.14 13.90 -14.13
CA LYS A 91 10.68 14.04 -12.75
C LYS A 91 9.92 15.07 -11.92
N GLU A 92 9.48 16.16 -12.52
CA GLU A 92 8.66 17.17 -11.83
C GLU A 92 7.23 16.66 -11.60
N PHE A 93 6.72 15.79 -12.47
CA PHE A 93 5.45 15.09 -12.25
C PHE A 93 5.54 14.17 -11.04
N GLU A 94 6.55 13.30 -10.99
CA GLU A 94 6.80 12.35 -9.89
C GLU A 94 7.05 13.07 -8.56
N LYS A 95 7.82 14.17 -8.57
CA LYS A 95 8.11 14.97 -7.38
C LYS A 95 6.84 15.61 -6.81
N ALA A 96 5.97 16.15 -7.66
CA ALA A 96 4.71 16.75 -7.23
C ALA A 96 3.73 15.69 -6.69
N GLU A 97 3.69 14.51 -7.30
CA GLU A 97 2.89 13.39 -6.82
C GLU A 97 3.37 12.90 -5.46
N THR A 98 4.67 12.64 -5.32
CA THR A 98 5.29 12.26 -4.05
C THR A 98 5.02 13.31 -2.97
N PHE A 99 5.11 14.59 -3.31
CA PHE A 99 4.81 15.67 -2.38
C PHE A 99 3.39 15.62 -1.85
N LEU A 100 2.39 15.42 -2.72
CA LEU A 100 0.99 15.34 -2.28
C LEU A 100 0.70 14.08 -1.49
N VAL A 101 1.21 12.93 -1.93
CA VAL A 101 1.08 11.68 -1.19
C VAL A 101 1.65 11.86 0.22
N ASN A 102 2.85 12.44 0.34
CA ASN A 102 3.45 12.73 1.64
C ASN A 102 2.60 13.71 2.47
N LYS A 103 2.02 14.75 1.86
CA LYS A 103 1.18 15.72 2.57
C LYS A 103 -0.12 15.12 3.08
N VAL A 104 -0.80 14.31 2.27
CA VAL A 104 -2.01 13.58 2.68
C VAL A 104 -1.65 12.56 3.75
N GLN A 105 -0.55 11.84 3.59
CA GLN A 105 -0.06 10.90 4.59
C GLN A 105 0.25 11.59 5.91
N GLU A 106 0.88 12.76 5.89
CA GLU A 106 1.14 13.56 7.09
C GLU A 106 -0.14 14.04 7.77
N GLN A 107 -1.18 14.38 7.01
CA GLN A 107 -2.44 14.88 7.58
C GLN A 107 -3.30 13.75 8.17
N GLU A 108 -3.45 12.64 7.45
CA GLU A 108 -4.35 11.55 7.81
C GLU A 108 -3.67 10.48 8.69
N PHE A 109 -2.37 10.27 8.52
CA PHE A 109 -1.61 9.16 9.12
C PHE A 109 -0.40 9.61 9.94
N SER A 110 -0.44 10.82 10.51
CA SER A 110 0.67 11.38 11.30
C SER A 110 1.14 10.47 12.43
N SER A 111 0.21 9.82 13.15
CA SER A 111 0.53 8.91 14.26
C SER A 111 1.29 7.67 13.77
N ASP A 112 0.80 7.03 12.71
CA ASP A 112 1.43 5.84 12.13
C ASP A 112 2.82 6.15 11.58
N ILE A 113 3.00 7.31 10.91
CA ILE A 113 4.30 7.79 10.46
C ILE A 113 5.27 7.93 11.64
N ASN A 114 4.82 8.52 12.75
CA ASN A 114 5.66 8.67 13.93
C ASN A 114 5.99 7.31 14.55
N ASN A 115 5.03 6.39 14.62
CA ASN A 115 5.26 5.03 15.11
C ASN A 115 6.31 4.32 14.25
N LEU A 116 6.16 4.33 12.92
CA LEU A 116 7.10 3.71 11.99
C LEU A 116 8.50 4.33 12.06
N LYS A 117 8.62 5.66 12.20
CA LYS A 117 9.91 6.34 12.39
C LYS A 117 10.64 5.89 13.67
N THR A 118 9.92 5.39 14.67
CA THR A 118 10.50 4.91 15.92
C THR A 118 10.92 3.44 15.89
N VAL A 119 10.52 2.68 14.87
CA VAL A 119 10.93 1.27 14.72
C VAL A 119 12.38 1.19 14.25
N HIS A 120 13.20 0.45 14.99
CA HIS A 120 14.57 0.16 14.59
C HIS A 120 14.69 -1.28 14.10
N ILE A 121 14.98 -1.45 12.82
CA ILE A 121 15.30 -2.75 12.22
C ILE A 121 16.81 -2.80 12.00
N GLU A 122 17.45 -3.85 12.48
CA GLU A 122 18.89 -4.08 12.29
C GLU A 122 19.09 -5.42 11.58
N LEU A 123 19.89 -5.43 10.52
CA LEU A 123 20.32 -6.66 9.88
C LEU A 123 21.38 -7.35 10.75
N VAL A 124 21.19 -8.63 11.03
CA VAL A 124 22.09 -9.42 11.88
C VAL A 124 22.78 -10.49 11.02
N SER A 125 24.07 -10.74 11.27
CA SER A 125 24.91 -11.62 10.46
C SER A 125 24.56 -13.12 10.55
N GLY A 126 23.63 -13.52 11.42
CA GLY A 126 23.17 -14.90 11.53
C GLY A 126 22.18 -15.11 12.68
N LEU A 127 21.51 -16.27 12.69
CA LEU A 127 20.51 -16.66 13.69
C LEU A 127 21.14 -17.33 14.92
N THR A 128 22.20 -16.74 15.48
CA THR A 128 22.90 -17.27 16.67
C THR A 128 22.73 -16.37 17.89
N SER A 129 22.87 -16.94 19.08
CA SER A 129 22.78 -16.19 20.35
C SER A 129 23.81 -15.05 20.43
N GLN A 130 25.03 -15.26 19.92
CA GLN A 130 26.09 -14.25 19.91
C GLN A 130 25.76 -13.09 18.97
N ALA A 131 25.23 -13.39 17.78
CA ALA A 131 24.85 -12.37 16.81
C ALA A 131 23.70 -11.50 17.34
N PHE A 132 22.72 -12.11 18.02
CA PHE A 132 21.67 -11.39 18.73
C PHE A 132 22.23 -10.49 19.86
N ILE A 133 23.09 -11.01 20.73
CA ILE A 133 23.68 -10.21 21.82
C ILE A 133 24.46 -9.02 21.26
N ALA A 134 25.21 -9.21 20.18
CA ALA A 134 25.95 -8.13 19.54
C ALA A 134 25.02 -7.06 18.96
N ALA A 135 23.92 -7.46 18.32
CA ALA A 135 22.89 -6.53 17.84
C ALA A 135 22.22 -5.76 18.98
N LEU A 136 21.83 -6.46 20.06
CA LEU A 136 21.21 -5.84 21.24
C LEU A 136 22.16 -4.81 21.89
N LYS A 137 23.45 -5.12 21.99
CA LYS A 137 24.46 -4.18 22.48
C LYS A 137 24.58 -2.93 21.60
N ARG A 138 24.64 -3.10 20.27
CA ARG A 138 24.68 -1.97 19.33
C ARG A 138 23.40 -1.13 19.40
N PHE A 139 22.25 -1.77 19.54
CA PHE A 139 20.98 -1.06 19.73
C PHE A 139 21.00 -0.20 21.00
N MET A 140 21.35 -0.79 22.15
CA MET A 140 21.36 -0.07 23.43
C MET A 140 22.42 1.04 23.48
N ALA A 141 23.57 0.85 22.83
CA ALA A 141 24.56 1.92 22.69
C ALA A 141 24.03 3.13 21.90
N ARG A 142 23.13 2.92 20.94
CA ARG A 142 22.55 3.99 20.10
C ARG A 142 21.27 4.59 20.67
N ARG A 143 20.45 3.80 21.39
CA ARG A 143 19.09 4.17 21.79
C ARG A 143 18.84 4.12 23.29
N GLY A 144 19.82 3.70 24.09
CA GLY A 144 19.68 3.50 25.53
C GLY A 144 19.16 2.11 25.89
N LYS A 145 19.10 1.83 27.20
CA LYS A 145 18.69 0.52 27.74
C LYS A 145 17.22 0.25 27.41
N CYS A 146 16.92 -0.95 26.91
CA CYS A 146 15.53 -1.35 26.65
C CYS A 146 14.74 -1.43 27.95
N ALA A 147 13.57 -0.79 28.00
CA ALA A 147 12.64 -0.91 29.13
C ALA A 147 11.88 -2.25 29.12
N LYS A 148 11.55 -2.76 27.94
CA LYS A 148 10.88 -4.05 27.73
C LYS A 148 11.52 -4.76 26.53
N LEU A 149 11.65 -6.08 26.64
CA LEU A 149 12.14 -6.94 25.57
C LEU A 149 11.11 -8.05 25.36
N PHE A 150 10.67 -8.23 24.12
CA PHE A 150 9.74 -9.29 23.74
C PHE A 150 10.48 -10.29 22.84
N SER A 151 10.16 -11.57 22.99
CA SER A 151 10.71 -12.66 22.18
C SER A 151 9.63 -13.70 21.95
N ASP A 152 9.70 -14.35 20.80
CA ASP A 152 8.91 -15.53 20.42
C ASP A 152 9.44 -16.84 21.03
N ASN A 153 10.44 -16.77 21.93
CA ASN A 153 11.16 -17.90 22.51
C ASN A 153 12.02 -18.72 21.51
N GLY A 154 12.49 -18.12 20.42
CA GLY A 154 13.50 -18.74 19.56
C GLY A 154 14.73 -19.24 20.35
N LYS A 155 15.27 -20.41 19.99
CA LYS A 155 16.36 -21.09 20.73
C LYS A 155 17.61 -20.21 20.94
N ASN A 156 17.89 -19.35 19.97
CA ASN A 156 18.96 -18.35 19.96
C ASN A 156 18.74 -17.25 21.02
N PHE A 157 17.50 -16.88 21.34
CA PHE A 157 17.20 -15.96 22.44
C PHE A 157 17.28 -16.66 23.80
N VAL A 158 16.82 -17.91 23.89
CA VAL A 158 16.94 -18.73 25.11
C VAL A 158 18.42 -18.91 25.49
N GLY A 159 19.26 -19.28 24.51
CA GLY A 159 20.71 -19.41 24.72
C GLY A 159 21.40 -18.09 25.05
N ALA A 160 20.85 -16.95 24.65
CA ALA A 160 21.36 -15.63 25.01
C ALA A 160 21.01 -15.19 26.44
N SER A 161 20.07 -15.86 27.13
CA SER A 161 19.54 -15.45 28.44
C SER A 161 20.62 -15.13 29.49
N ASN A 162 21.63 -15.98 29.63
CA ASN A 162 22.74 -15.76 30.57
C ASN A 162 23.58 -14.52 30.19
N GLY A 163 23.82 -14.31 28.89
CA GLY A 163 24.54 -13.15 28.39
C GLY A 163 23.77 -11.84 28.59
N ILE A 164 22.44 -11.87 28.43
CA ILE A 164 21.56 -10.74 28.68
C ILE A 164 21.55 -10.38 30.18
N LYS A 165 21.43 -11.37 31.07
CA LYS A 165 21.42 -11.14 32.53
C LYS A 165 22.70 -10.47 33.04
N ASN A 166 23.85 -10.86 32.50
CA ASN A 166 25.13 -10.26 32.89
C ASN A 166 25.28 -8.81 32.41
N PHE A 167 24.64 -8.47 31.29
CA PHE A 167 24.77 -7.14 30.67
C PHE A 167 23.69 -6.15 31.15
N LEU A 168 22.55 -6.62 31.64
CA LEU A 168 21.46 -5.77 32.14
C LEU A 168 21.51 -5.49 33.65
N LYS A 169 22.44 -6.12 34.39
CA LYS A 169 22.80 -5.67 35.75
C LYS A 169 23.43 -4.30 35.67
#